data_AF-M5ACK4-F1
#
_entry.id   AF-M5ACK4-F1
#
_cell.length_a   1.000
_cell.length_b   1.000
_cell.length_c   1.000
_cell.angle_alpha   90.00
_cell.angle_beta   90.00
_cell.angle_gamma   90.00
#
_symmetry.space_group_name_H-M   'P 1'
#
loop_
_entity.id
_entity.type
_entity.pdbx_description
1 polymer ?
#
loop_
_entity_poly.entity_id
_entity_poly.type
_entity_poly.pdbx_seq_one_letter_code
_entity_poly.pdbx_strand_id
1 'polypeptide(L)'
;MLRPILTGVTDYISTGLDYLVILMIIFSRVKPQDRWLVLIGDFIGTLILVGSSLALAFFLGFVPTPWVLGLLGLIPIYLGIKLGLQGDDDDVAAVERRVSQPRGLIASVVLITVATCGADNIGIYVPLFTTVAASQIPLILITFAGMVVVFWELGFRLATLPVIAGVLEKWGRHLTVVVYILLGGYILWDNGTIHQLLRWL
;
A
#
# COMPACT_ATOMS: atom_id res chain seq x y z
N MET A 1 -0.98 1.12 23.23
CA MET A 1 -1.97 1.43 22.17
C MET A 1 -1.39 2.27 21.04
N LEU A 2 -0.50 3.23 21.29
CA LEU A 2 0.11 4.04 20.21
C LEU A 2 0.94 3.25 19.18
N ARG A 3 1.70 2.24 19.61
CA ARG A 3 2.64 1.52 18.71
C ARG A 3 1.95 0.88 17.48
N PRO A 4 0.89 0.06 17.61
CA PRO A 4 0.21 -0.51 16.45
C PRO A 4 -0.44 0.53 15.53
N ILE A 5 -0.88 1.67 16.09
CA ILE A 5 -1.43 2.77 15.29
C ILE A 5 -0.32 3.40 14.46
N LEU A 6 0.83 3.70 15.08
CA LEU A 6 1.98 4.26 14.36
C LEU A 6 2.47 3.31 13.28
N THR A 7 2.62 2.02 13.58
CA THR A 7 3.00 1.00 12.59
C THR A 7 1.99 0.95 11.44
N GLY A 8 0.69 0.85 11.74
CA GLY A 8 -0.35 0.83 10.71
C GLY A 8 -0.40 2.12 9.86
N VAL A 9 -0.21 3.29 10.47
CA VAL A 9 -0.12 4.55 9.74
C VAL A 9 1.11 4.58 8.83
N THR A 10 2.28 4.19 9.35
CA THR A 10 3.51 4.13 8.56
C THR A 10 3.36 3.16 7.39
N ASP A 11 2.85 1.96 7.62
CA ASP A 11 2.67 0.95 6.58
C ASP A 11 1.66 1.40 5.51
N TYR A 12 0.55 2.01 5.92
CA TYR A 12 -0.44 2.53 4.98
C TYR A 12 0.11 3.72 4.18
N ILE A 13 0.87 4.62 4.81
CA ILE A 13 1.54 5.72 4.07
C ILE A 13 2.56 5.13 3.10
N SER A 14 3.30 4.09 3.51
CA SER A 14 4.31 3.43 2.70
C SER A 14 3.74 2.96 1.36
N THR A 15 2.60 2.28 1.41
CA THR A 15 1.93 1.76 0.20
C THR A 15 0.99 2.76 -0.46
N GLY A 16 0.51 3.76 0.28
CA GLY A 16 -0.54 4.67 -0.15
C GLY A 16 -0.02 5.87 -0.96
N LEU A 17 1.27 6.21 -0.86
CA LEU A 17 1.81 7.42 -1.51
C LEU A 17 1.68 7.40 -3.03
N ASP A 18 1.99 6.27 -3.67
CA ASP A 18 1.84 6.12 -5.12
C ASP A 18 0.36 6.06 -5.50
N TYR A 19 -0.44 5.43 -4.66
CA TYR A 19 -1.89 5.41 -4.82
C TYR A 19 -2.54 6.80 -4.70
N LEU A 20 -1.94 7.72 -3.94
CA LEU A 20 -2.40 9.11 -3.86
C LEU A 20 -2.29 9.80 -5.23
N VAL A 21 -1.25 9.50 -6.01
CA VAL A 21 -1.12 9.98 -7.40
C VAL A 21 -2.22 9.42 -8.28
N ILE A 22 -2.50 8.13 -8.16
CA ILE A 22 -3.59 7.46 -8.89
C ILE A 22 -4.95 8.08 -8.52
N LEU A 23 -5.22 8.33 -7.24
CA LEU A 23 -6.42 9.02 -6.77
C LEU A 23 -6.56 10.41 -7.39
N MET A 24 -5.47 11.18 -7.48
CA MET A 24 -5.50 12.49 -8.13
C MET A 24 -5.88 12.39 -9.62
N ILE A 25 -5.33 11.41 -10.33
CA ILE A 25 -5.67 11.16 -11.74
C ILE A 25 -7.14 10.78 -11.87
N ILE A 26 -7.65 9.90 -11.00
CA ILE A 26 -9.08 9.52 -10.96
C ILE A 26 -9.94 10.78 -10.77
N PHE A 27 -9.65 11.61 -9.77
CA PHE A 27 -10.42 12.82 -9.49
C PHE A 27 -10.32 13.90 -10.56
N SER A 28 -9.25 13.93 -11.36
CA SER A 28 -9.14 14.83 -12.52
C SER A 28 -10.14 14.50 -13.64
N ARG A 29 -10.68 13.27 -13.65
CA ARG A 29 -11.59 12.76 -14.68
C ARG A 29 -13.01 12.48 -14.17
N VAL A 30 -13.21 12.46 -12.86
CA VAL A 30 -14.49 12.19 -12.20
C VAL A 30 -15.16 13.50 -11.80
N LYS A 31 -16.48 13.59 -11.95
CA LYS A 31 -17.22 14.78 -11.50
C LYS A 31 -17.17 14.88 -9.97
N PRO A 32 -17.09 16.09 -9.38
CA PRO A 32 -17.04 16.24 -7.91
C PRO A 32 -18.20 15.58 -7.16
N GLN A 33 -19.38 15.49 -7.78
CA GLN A 33 -20.56 14.81 -7.21
C GLN A 33 -20.37 13.28 -7.04
N ASP A 34 -19.53 12.67 -7.88
CA ASP A 34 -19.32 11.22 -7.94
C ASP A 34 -18.16 10.77 -7.04
N ARG A 35 -17.56 11.70 -6.26
CA ARG A 35 -16.42 11.40 -5.39
C ARG A 35 -16.69 10.29 -4.37
N TRP A 36 -17.94 10.12 -3.95
CA TRP A 36 -18.34 9.06 -3.01
C TRP A 36 -18.28 7.68 -3.64
N LEU A 37 -18.50 7.56 -4.95
CA LEU A 37 -18.34 6.30 -5.68
C LEU A 37 -16.86 5.89 -5.73
N VAL A 38 -15.94 6.86 -5.80
CA VAL A 38 -14.50 6.61 -5.67
C VAL A 38 -14.17 6.08 -4.27
N LEU A 39 -14.71 6.69 -3.21
CA LEU A 39 -14.52 6.20 -1.84
C LEU A 39 -15.00 4.75 -1.66
N ILE A 40 -16.18 4.43 -2.19
CA ILE A 40 -16.73 3.06 -2.09
C ILE A 40 -15.83 2.07 -2.82
N GLY A 41 -15.39 2.40 -4.04
CA GLY A 41 -14.50 1.54 -4.80
C GLY A 41 -13.14 1.34 -4.11
N ASP A 42 -12.59 2.41 -3.55
CA ASP A 42 -11.33 2.38 -2.83
C ASP A 42 -11.41 1.53 -1.55
N PHE A 43 -12.52 1.68 -0.81
CA PHE A 43 -12.76 0.89 0.39
C PHE A 43 -12.90 -0.61 0.06
N ILE A 44 -13.63 -0.96 -1.00
CA ILE A 44 -13.77 -2.35 -1.45
C ILE A 44 -12.41 -2.91 -1.93
N GLY A 45 -11.67 -2.15 -2.73
CA GLY A 45 -10.35 -2.56 -3.21
C GLY A 45 -9.36 -2.79 -2.06
N THR A 46 -9.32 -1.85 -1.12
CA THR A 46 -8.50 -1.97 0.09
C THR A 46 -8.92 -3.17 0.94
N LEU A 47 -10.22 -3.42 1.11
CA LEU A 47 -10.72 -4.57 1.85
C LEU A 47 -10.29 -5.90 1.22
N ILE A 48 -10.29 -6.00 -0.12
CA ILE A 48 -9.80 -7.18 -0.83
C ILE A 48 -8.31 -7.41 -0.54
N LEU A 49 -7.50 -6.35 -0.61
CA LEU A 49 -6.05 -6.44 -0.39
C LEU A 49 -5.68 -6.75 1.06
N VAL A 50 -6.34 -6.09 2.01
CA VAL A 50 -6.13 -6.35 3.44
C VAL A 50 -6.62 -7.75 3.81
N GLY A 51 -7.79 -8.16 3.28
CA GLY A 51 -8.36 -9.49 3.51
C GLY A 51 -7.49 -10.61 2.93
N SER A 52 -6.97 -10.44 1.71
CA SER A 52 -6.05 -11.41 1.11
C SER A 52 -4.74 -11.49 1.88
N SER A 53 -4.20 -10.35 2.33
CA SER A 53 -2.99 -10.29 3.13
C SER A 53 -3.16 -10.98 4.48
N LEU A 54 -4.30 -10.76 5.15
CA LEU A 54 -4.63 -11.42 6.41
C LEU A 54 -4.79 -12.94 6.24
N ALA A 55 -5.41 -13.38 5.14
CA ALA A 55 -5.54 -14.80 4.83
C ALA A 55 -4.17 -15.45 4.60
N LEU A 56 -3.30 -14.82 3.79
CA LEU A 56 -1.94 -15.29 3.56
C LEU A 56 -1.12 -15.33 4.86
N ALA A 57 -1.21 -14.29 5.68
CA ALA A 57 -0.55 -14.22 6.97
C ALA A 57 -1.02 -15.34 7.92
N PHE A 58 -2.31 -15.67 7.92
CA PHE A 58 -2.86 -16.78 8.71
C PHE A 58 -2.24 -18.12 8.29
N PHE A 59 -2.09 -18.39 7.00
CA PHE A 59 -1.42 -19.60 6.52
C PHE A 59 0.09 -19.61 6.80
N LEU A 60 0.75 -18.46 6.75
CA LEU A 60 2.18 -18.34 7.08
C LEU A 60 2.46 -18.40 8.58
N GLY A 61 1.48 -18.10 9.44
CA GLY A 61 1.58 -18.23 10.90
C GLY A 61 1.81 -19.67 11.38
N PHE A 62 1.60 -20.68 10.53
CA PHE A 62 1.97 -22.07 10.82
C PHE A 62 3.48 -22.34 10.68
N VAL A 63 4.28 -21.39 10.18
CA VAL A 63 5.74 -21.52 10.05
C VAL A 63 6.40 -21.34 11.44
N PRO A 64 7.08 -22.36 12.01
CA PRO A 64 7.52 -22.34 13.42
C PRO A 64 8.67 -21.38 13.75
N THR A 65 9.31 -20.75 12.77
CA THR A 65 10.60 -20.05 12.94
C THR A 65 10.51 -18.57 12.60
N PRO A 66 10.59 -17.66 13.59
CA PRO A 66 10.49 -16.20 13.40
C PRO A 66 11.50 -15.62 12.39
N TRP A 67 12.71 -16.16 12.32
CA TRP A 67 13.73 -15.70 11.36
C TRP A 67 13.33 -15.95 9.89
N VAL A 68 12.49 -16.96 9.62
CA VAL A 68 11.94 -17.23 8.28
C VAL A 68 10.89 -16.19 7.91
N LEU A 69 10.08 -15.74 8.89
CA LEU A 69 9.12 -14.65 8.67
C LEU A 69 9.85 -13.34 8.34
N GLY A 70 11.01 -13.06 8.94
CA GLY A 70 11.76 -11.87 8.58
C GLY A 70 12.27 -11.84 7.13
N LEU A 71 12.39 -12.99 6.44
CA LEU A 71 12.69 -13.04 5.00
C LEU A 71 11.59 -12.37 4.16
N LEU A 72 10.37 -12.22 4.67
CA LEU A 72 9.32 -11.44 4.02
C LEU A 72 9.74 -9.98 3.81
N GLY A 73 10.66 -9.44 4.63
CA GLY A 73 11.25 -8.12 4.44
C GLY A 73 12.04 -7.95 3.13
N LEU A 74 12.43 -9.05 2.47
CA LEU A 74 13.02 -9.01 1.14
C LEU A 74 12.02 -8.60 0.06
N ILE A 75 10.71 -8.84 0.27
CA ILE A 75 9.65 -8.48 -0.67
C ILE A 75 9.58 -6.95 -0.86
N PRO A 76 9.38 -6.13 0.19
CA PRO A 76 9.36 -4.68 0.03
C PRO A 76 10.71 -4.15 -0.48
N ILE A 77 11.86 -4.71 -0.07
CA ILE A 77 13.17 -4.30 -0.64
C ILE A 77 13.20 -4.52 -2.16
N TYR A 78 12.79 -5.71 -2.63
CA TYR A 78 12.73 -6.01 -4.05
C TYR A 78 11.78 -5.07 -4.79
N LEU A 79 10.59 -4.82 -4.25
CA LEU A 79 9.62 -3.88 -4.83
C LEU A 79 10.19 -2.47 -4.92
N GLY A 80 10.88 -1.99 -3.88
CA GLY A 80 11.52 -0.67 -3.87
C GLY A 80 12.62 -0.55 -4.92
N ILE A 81 13.46 -1.57 -5.06
CA ILE A 81 14.51 -1.61 -6.10
C ILE A 81 13.89 -1.65 -7.50
N LYS A 82 12.88 -2.51 -7.72
CA LYS A 82 12.18 -2.62 -9.00
C LYS A 82 11.57 -1.27 -9.40
N LEU A 83 10.85 -0.63 -8.49
CA LEU A 83 10.23 0.68 -8.71
C LEU A 83 11.26 1.76 -9.04
N GLY A 84 12.42 1.75 -8.36
CA GLY A 84 13.51 2.69 -8.61
C GLY A 84 14.20 2.49 -9.97
N LEU A 85 14.23 1.27 -10.51
CA LEU A 85 14.90 0.94 -11.77
C LEU A 85 13.99 0.97 -13.00
N GLN A 86 12.76 0.45 -12.88
CA GLN A 86 11.85 0.25 -14.01
C GLN A 86 10.79 1.35 -14.13
N GLY A 87 10.51 2.10 -13.05
CA GLY A 87 9.39 3.05 -13.03
C GLY A 87 8.02 2.35 -13.10
N ASP A 88 6.95 3.14 -13.15
CA ASP A 88 5.57 2.63 -13.16
C ASP A 88 4.69 3.33 -14.22
N ASP A 89 5.33 3.88 -15.26
CA ASP A 89 4.67 4.74 -16.26
C ASP A 89 3.61 3.96 -17.07
N ASP A 90 3.80 2.65 -17.26
CA ASP A 90 2.86 1.77 -17.97
C ASP A 90 1.54 1.56 -17.21
N ASP A 91 1.59 1.48 -15.87
CA ASP A 91 0.41 1.30 -15.03
C ASP A 91 -0.42 2.59 -14.98
N VAL A 92 0.23 3.76 -14.96
CA VAL A 92 -0.43 5.07 -15.04
C VAL A 92 -1.23 5.21 -16.35
N ALA A 93 -0.65 4.86 -17.49
CA ALA A 93 -1.34 4.92 -18.79
C ALA A 93 -2.53 3.93 -18.87
N ALA A 94 -2.42 2.76 -18.23
CA ALA A 94 -3.51 1.79 -18.15
C ALA A 94 -4.67 2.30 -17.28
N VAL A 95 -4.38 3.02 -16.19
CA VAL A 95 -5.37 3.69 -15.35
C VAL A 95 -6.14 4.74 -16.15
N GLU A 96 -5.45 5.61 -16.90
CA GLU A 96 -6.10 6.68 -17.67
C GLU A 96 -7.16 6.15 -18.65
N ARG A 97 -6.85 5.06 -19.35
CA ARG A 97 -7.77 4.43 -20.32
C ARG A 97 -9.00 3.84 -19.63
N ARG A 98 -8.85 3.30 -18.42
CA ARG A 98 -9.94 2.66 -17.66
C ARG A 98 -10.87 3.67 -17.01
N VAL A 99 -10.33 4.75 -16.44
CA VAL A 99 -11.14 5.82 -15.84
C VAL A 99 -11.99 6.55 -16.90
N SER A 100 -11.51 6.60 -18.14
CA SER A 100 -12.22 7.21 -19.27
C SER A 100 -13.44 6.41 -19.75
N GLN A 101 -13.63 5.16 -19.29
CA GLN A 101 -14.81 4.36 -19.60
C GLN A 101 -15.88 4.52 -18.51
N PRO A 102 -17.04 5.13 -18.79
CA PRO A 102 -18.06 5.46 -17.77
C PRO A 102 -18.82 4.24 -17.20
N ARG A 103 -18.46 3.01 -17.56
CA ARG A 103 -19.15 1.81 -17.05
C ARG A 103 -18.54 1.39 -15.71
N GLY A 104 -19.28 1.68 -14.63
CA GLY A 104 -19.04 1.14 -13.29
C GLY A 104 -17.82 1.73 -12.58
N LEU A 105 -17.84 3.04 -12.27
CA LEU A 105 -16.74 3.74 -11.60
C LEU A 105 -16.22 3.02 -10.35
N ILE A 106 -17.13 2.47 -9.53
CA ILE A 106 -16.76 1.65 -8.35
C ILE A 106 -15.89 0.47 -8.78
N ALA A 107 -16.31 -0.30 -9.79
CA ALA A 107 -15.58 -1.46 -10.27
C ALA A 107 -14.24 -1.07 -10.89
N SER A 108 -14.18 0.06 -11.60
CA SER A 108 -12.92 0.60 -12.13
C SER A 108 -11.95 0.93 -11.00
N VAL A 109 -12.41 1.64 -9.96
CA VAL A 109 -11.56 1.98 -8.80
C VAL A 109 -11.11 0.71 -8.08
N VAL A 110 -12.01 -0.24 -7.79
CA VAL A 110 -11.64 -1.54 -7.19
C VAL A 110 -10.54 -2.23 -8.00
N LEU A 111 -10.72 -2.32 -9.33
CA LEU A 111 -9.76 -2.96 -10.21
C LEU A 111 -8.42 -2.23 -10.21
N ILE A 112 -8.43 -0.89 -10.24
CA ILE A 112 -7.22 -0.07 -10.19
C ILE A 112 -6.48 -0.30 -8.86
N THR A 113 -7.18 -0.22 -7.72
CA THR A 113 -6.60 -0.45 -6.40
C THR A 113 -5.97 -1.85 -6.32
N VAL A 114 -6.68 -2.89 -6.75
CA VAL A 114 -6.21 -4.27 -6.67
C VAL A 114 -5.07 -4.55 -7.66
N ALA A 115 -5.16 -4.07 -8.89
CA ALA A 115 -4.17 -4.34 -9.93
C ALA A 115 -2.86 -3.58 -9.68
N THR A 116 -2.95 -2.32 -9.28
CA THR A 116 -1.79 -1.43 -9.16
C THR A 116 -1.16 -1.52 -7.78
N CYS A 117 -1.97 -1.47 -6.71
CA CYS A 117 -1.46 -1.47 -5.34
C CYS A 117 -1.36 -2.89 -4.75
N GLY A 118 -1.75 -3.93 -5.49
CA GLY A 118 -1.91 -5.26 -4.93
C GLY A 118 -0.59 -5.90 -4.50
N ALA A 119 0.45 -5.81 -5.34
CA ALA A 119 1.76 -6.37 -5.03
C ALA A 119 2.37 -5.71 -3.79
N ASP A 120 2.27 -4.39 -3.72
CA ASP A 120 2.81 -3.54 -2.66
C ASP A 120 2.09 -3.75 -1.32
N ASN A 121 0.76 -3.69 -1.34
CA ASN A 121 -0.06 -3.92 -0.15
C ASN A 121 0.12 -5.35 0.37
N ILE A 122 0.15 -6.37 -0.47
CA ILE A 122 0.37 -7.75 -0.03
C ILE A 122 1.80 -7.91 0.53
N GLY A 123 2.80 -7.35 -0.16
CA GLY A 123 4.20 -7.43 0.26
C GLY A 123 4.49 -6.79 1.61
N ILE A 124 3.67 -5.81 2.02
CA ILE A 124 3.82 -5.09 3.30
C ILE A 124 2.86 -5.64 4.37
N TYR A 125 1.58 -5.83 4.04
CA TYR A 125 0.57 -6.23 5.02
C TYR A 125 0.71 -7.68 5.45
N VAL A 126 1.20 -8.59 4.60
CA VAL A 126 1.45 -9.98 4.99
C VAL A 126 2.49 -10.05 6.12
N PRO A 127 3.73 -9.53 5.97
CA PRO A 127 4.69 -9.51 7.06
C PRO A 127 4.17 -8.79 8.32
N LEU A 128 3.46 -7.66 8.16
CA LEU A 128 2.82 -6.96 9.28
C LEU A 128 1.90 -7.90 10.08
N PHE A 129 0.94 -8.56 9.43
CA PHE A 129 -0.01 -9.41 10.12
C PHE A 129 0.60 -10.69 10.70
N THR A 130 1.75 -11.15 10.18
CA THR A 130 2.50 -12.27 10.79
C THR A 130 3.32 -11.90 12.02
N THR A 131 3.62 -10.62 12.21
CA THR A 131 4.54 -10.15 13.28
C THR A 131 3.83 -9.48 14.44
N VAL A 132 2.60 -8.99 14.25
CA VAL A 132 1.79 -8.37 15.32
C VAL A 132 0.96 -9.39 16.10
N ALA A 133 0.64 -9.07 17.35
CA ALA A 133 -0.27 -9.91 18.15
C ALA A 133 -1.70 -9.85 17.58
N ALA A 134 -2.42 -10.98 17.60
CA ALA A 134 -3.78 -11.06 17.08
C ALA A 134 -4.75 -10.04 17.71
N SER A 135 -4.54 -9.66 18.98
CA SER A 135 -5.33 -8.62 19.67
C SER A 135 -5.12 -7.21 19.13
N GLN A 136 -4.05 -6.96 18.37
CA GLN A 136 -3.73 -5.67 17.76
C GLN A 136 -4.34 -5.51 16.36
N ILE A 137 -4.68 -6.62 15.69
CA ILE A 137 -5.22 -6.63 14.32
C ILE A 137 -6.47 -5.75 14.18
N PRO A 138 -7.49 -5.82 15.07
CA PRO A 138 -8.68 -4.97 14.94
C PRO A 138 -8.35 -3.47 14.94
N LEU A 139 -7.37 -3.06 15.76
CA LEU A 139 -6.95 -1.66 15.83
C LEU A 139 -6.23 -1.21 14.54
N ILE A 140 -5.42 -2.08 13.94
CA ILE A 140 -4.76 -1.84 12.64
C ILE A 140 -5.82 -1.73 11.53
N LEU A 141 -6.83 -2.61 11.51
CA LEU A 141 -7.91 -2.57 10.52
C LEU A 141 -8.73 -1.26 10.62
N ILE A 142 -9.04 -0.80 11.84
CA ILE A 142 -9.69 0.49 12.06
C ILE A 142 -8.81 1.65 11.56
N THR A 143 -7.50 1.55 11.80
CA THR A 143 -6.52 2.55 11.33
C THR A 143 -6.51 2.60 9.80
N PHE A 144 -6.46 1.45 9.12
CA PHE A 144 -6.53 1.39 7.66
C PHE A 144 -7.85 1.96 7.12
N ALA A 145 -8.99 1.63 7.73
CA ALA A 145 -10.28 2.20 7.34
C ALA A 145 -10.31 3.73 7.46
N GLY A 146 -9.72 4.29 8.54
CA GLY A 146 -9.56 5.73 8.70
C GLY A 146 -8.64 6.34 7.65
N MET A 147 -7.52 5.67 7.36
CA MET A 147 -6.54 6.13 6.38
C MET A 147 -7.09 6.15 4.95
N VAL A 148 -7.96 5.21 4.57
CA VAL A 148 -8.69 5.25 3.28
C VAL A 148 -9.47 6.57 3.14
N VAL A 149 -10.19 6.98 4.18
CA VAL A 149 -10.95 8.26 4.15
C VAL A 149 -10.00 9.47 4.06
N VAL A 150 -8.88 9.43 4.77
CA VAL A 150 -7.86 10.50 4.73
C VAL A 150 -7.27 10.60 3.31
N PHE A 151 -6.85 9.49 2.72
CA PHE A 151 -6.25 9.45 1.39
C PHE A 151 -7.24 9.83 0.30
N TRP A 152 -8.48 9.40 0.42
CA TRP A 152 -9.57 9.82 -0.46
C TRP A 152 -9.76 11.34 -0.46
N GLU A 153 -9.86 11.96 0.72
CA GLU A 153 -10.03 13.42 0.83
C GLU A 153 -8.77 14.17 0.37
N LEU A 154 -7.58 13.68 0.69
CA LEU A 154 -6.32 14.23 0.20
C LEU A 154 -6.24 14.17 -1.32
N GLY A 155 -6.50 13.00 -1.91
CA GLY A 155 -6.50 12.81 -3.37
C GLY A 155 -7.47 13.77 -4.06
N PHE A 156 -8.67 13.95 -3.51
CA PHE A 156 -9.67 14.87 -4.05
C PHE A 156 -9.20 16.34 -4.01
N ARG A 157 -8.65 16.79 -2.88
CA ARG A 157 -8.16 18.17 -2.73
C ARG A 157 -6.91 18.41 -3.57
N LEU A 158 -5.98 17.48 -3.57
CA LEU A 158 -4.71 17.61 -4.28
C LEU A 158 -4.89 17.55 -5.80
N ALA A 159 -5.91 16.83 -6.30
CA ALA A 159 -6.28 16.85 -7.72
C ALA A 159 -6.63 18.26 -8.23
N THR A 160 -7.10 19.15 -7.35
CA THR A 160 -7.41 20.55 -7.70
C THR A 160 -6.19 21.48 -7.67
N LEU A 161 -5.02 20.99 -7.26
CA LEU A 161 -3.79 21.76 -7.08
C LEU A 161 -2.69 21.28 -8.04
N PRO A 162 -2.61 21.81 -9.27
CA PRO A 162 -1.71 21.30 -10.32
C PRO A 162 -0.22 21.35 -9.94
N VAL A 163 0.17 22.31 -9.11
CA VAL A 163 1.56 22.42 -8.61
C VAL A 163 1.92 21.23 -7.71
N ILE A 164 1.01 20.82 -6.83
CA ILE A 164 1.27 19.72 -5.89
C ILE A 164 1.23 18.37 -6.62
N ALA A 165 0.30 18.22 -7.58
CA ALA A 165 0.26 17.04 -8.45
C ALA A 165 1.61 16.83 -9.15
N GLY A 166 2.19 17.87 -9.76
CA GLY A 166 3.50 17.75 -10.42
C GLY A 166 4.67 17.48 -9.47
N VAL A 167 4.62 17.95 -8.22
CA VAL A 167 5.64 17.63 -7.20
C VAL A 167 5.53 16.18 -6.75
N LEU A 168 4.32 15.69 -6.49
CA LEU A 168 4.06 14.30 -6.11
C LEU A 168 4.40 13.33 -7.25
N GLU A 169 4.08 13.66 -8.48
CA GLU A 169 4.47 12.87 -9.66
C GLU A 169 6.00 12.77 -9.78
N LYS A 170 6.72 13.85 -9.45
CA LYS A 170 8.19 13.88 -9.51
C LYS A 170 8.88 13.20 -8.33
N TRP A 171 8.36 13.32 -7.12
CA TRP A 171 9.03 12.88 -5.89
C TRP A 171 8.39 11.69 -5.19
N GLY A 172 7.12 11.40 -5.46
CA GLY A 172 6.35 10.31 -4.84
C GLY A 172 7.06 8.98 -5.00
N ARG A 173 7.47 8.65 -6.23
CA ARG A 173 8.26 7.44 -6.52
C ARG A 173 9.51 7.34 -5.65
N HIS A 174 10.31 8.40 -5.55
CA HIS A 174 11.54 8.37 -4.75
C HIS A 174 11.26 8.17 -3.26
N LEU A 175 10.19 8.79 -2.74
CA LEU A 175 9.77 8.61 -1.37
C LEU A 175 9.33 7.16 -1.12
N THR A 176 8.53 6.56 -2.00
CA THR A 176 8.07 5.18 -1.88
C THR A 176 9.23 4.17 -1.90
N VAL A 177 10.18 4.35 -2.81
CA VAL A 177 11.41 3.52 -2.86
C VAL A 177 12.16 3.56 -1.52
N VAL A 178 12.37 4.75 -0.96
CA VAL A 178 13.08 4.91 0.33
C VAL A 178 12.33 4.20 1.44
N VAL A 179 11.01 4.38 1.49
CA VAL A 179 10.17 3.78 2.53
C VAL A 179 10.17 2.24 2.44
N TYR A 180 10.07 1.67 1.23
CA TYR A 180 10.11 0.21 1.03
C TYR A 180 11.43 -0.41 1.48
N ILE A 181 12.56 0.23 1.18
CA ILE A 181 13.87 -0.25 1.61
C ILE A 181 13.99 -0.20 3.15
N LEU A 182 13.55 0.91 3.77
CA LEU A 182 13.60 1.06 5.23
C LEU A 182 12.69 0.04 5.94
N LEU A 183 11.47 -0.16 5.45
CA LEU A 183 10.52 -1.09 6.03
C LEU A 183 11.00 -2.54 5.93
N GLY A 184 11.49 -2.95 4.75
CA GLY A 184 12.03 -4.30 4.58
C GLY A 184 13.28 -4.55 5.41
N GLY A 185 14.17 -3.56 5.53
CA GLY A 185 15.32 -3.61 6.42
C GLY A 185 14.91 -3.74 7.89
N TYR A 186 13.88 -3.00 8.33
CA TYR A 186 13.33 -3.10 9.68
C TYR A 186 12.77 -4.49 9.95
N ILE A 187 11.98 -5.08 9.04
CA ILE A 187 11.42 -6.43 9.19
C ILE A 187 12.52 -7.48 9.34
N LEU A 188 13.58 -7.39 8.52
CA LEU A 188 14.74 -8.29 8.57
C LEU A 188 15.51 -8.17 9.90
N TRP A 189 15.61 -6.96 10.46
CA TRP A 189 16.27 -6.71 11.73
C TRP A 189 15.45 -7.21 12.92
N ASP A 190 14.17 -6.81 13.00
CA ASP A 190 13.27 -7.08 14.13
C ASP A 190 13.01 -8.58 14.33
N ASN A 191 12.93 -9.34 13.23
CA ASN A 191 12.77 -10.79 13.26
C ASN A 191 14.09 -11.57 13.47
N GLY A 192 15.21 -10.88 13.68
CA GLY A 192 16.52 -11.51 13.91
C GLY A 192 17.11 -12.22 12.69
N THR A 193 16.53 -12.05 11.50
CA THR A 193 16.96 -12.70 10.26
C THR A 193 18.36 -12.28 9.86
N ILE A 194 18.72 -10.99 10.03
CA ILE A 194 20.08 -10.50 9.76
C ILE A 194 21.11 -11.19 10.65
N HIS A 195 20.81 -11.30 11.95
CA HIS A 195 21.69 -11.95 12.92
C HIS A 195 21.85 -13.44 12.64
N GLN A 196 20.79 -14.10 12.18
CA GLN A 196 20.85 -15.50 11.81
C GLN A 196 21.65 -15.69 10.52
N LEU A 197 21.42 -14.91 9.46
CA LEU A 197 22.20 -15.00 8.21
C LEU A 197 23.71 -14.74 8.43
N LEU A 198 24.05 -13.76 9.27
CA LEU A 198 25.45 -13.46 9.63
C LEU A 198 26.13 -14.59 10.43
N ARG A 199 25.38 -15.47 11.09
CA ARG A 199 25.95 -16.65 11.78
C ARG A 199 26.35 -17.77 10.81
N TRP A 200 25.83 -17.76 9.59
CA TRP A 200 26.09 -18.79 8.56
C TRP A 200 27.16 -18.37 7.55
N LEU A 201 27.58 -17.11 7.56
CA LEU A 201 28.69 -16.53 6.79
C LEU A 201 29.98 -16.56 7.61
#